data_AF-A0A3P6DMG9-F1
#
_entry.id   AF-A0A3P6DMG9-F1
#
_cell.length_a   1.000
_cell.length_b   1.000
_cell.length_c   1.000
_cell.angle_alpha   90.00
_cell.angle_beta   90.00
_cell.angle_gamma   90.00
#
_symmetry.space_group_name_H-M   'P 1'
#
loop_
_entity.id
_entity.type
_entity.pdbx_description
1 polymer ?
#
loop_
_entity_poly.entity_id
_entity_poly.type
_entity_poly.pdbx_seq_one_letter_code
_entity_poly.pdbx_strand_id
1 'polypeptide(L)'
;MWFHTWTAFIEWFGLRDNVCPPTLQRLAAHATIYSLWWERNNRLHNSISTPLYVTFKKIDRLVRNSITARKDRKKFRNLMSLWLKHE
;
A
#
# COMPACT_ATOMS: atom_id res chain seq x y z
N MET A 1 -8.90 -5.15 11.07
CA MET A 1 -8.79 -6.53 10.52
C MET A 1 -7.34 -6.79 10.17
N TRP A 2 -6.77 -7.90 10.65
CA TRP A 2 -5.39 -8.31 10.37
C TRP A 2 -5.46 -9.44 9.34
N PHE A 3 -4.84 -9.29 8.18
CA PHE A 3 -4.84 -10.31 7.13
C PHE A 3 -3.60 -11.19 7.27
N HIS A 4 -3.79 -12.51 7.37
CA HIS A 4 -2.70 -13.48 7.49
C HIS A 4 -2.66 -14.47 6.31
N THR A 5 -3.60 -14.36 5.37
CA THR A 5 -3.70 -15.22 4.19
C THR A 5 -3.98 -14.39 2.93
N TRP A 6 -3.56 -14.91 1.78
CA TRP A 6 -3.85 -14.29 0.49
C TRP A 6 -5.35 -14.21 0.21
N THR A 7 -6.10 -15.26 0.57
CA THR A 7 -7.57 -15.29 0.41
C THR A 7 -8.24 -14.14 1.17
N ALA A 8 -7.92 -13.96 2.45
CA ALA A 8 -8.48 -12.88 3.25
C ALA A 8 -8.10 -11.49 2.71
N PHE A 9 -6.90 -11.35 2.15
CA PHE A 9 -6.47 -10.11 1.51
C PHE A 9 -7.27 -9.82 0.23
N ILE A 10 -7.52 -10.82 -0.62
CA ILE A 10 -8.31 -10.67 -1.85
C ILE A 10 -9.79 -10.40 -1.53
N GLU A 11 -10.35 -11.08 -0.53
CA GLU A 11 -11.70 -10.80 -0.04
C GLU A 11 -11.82 -9.36 0.41
N TRP A 12 -10.89 -8.89 1.25
CA TRP A 12 -10.83 -7.49 1.68
C TRP A 12 -10.69 -6.52 0.51
N PHE A 13 -9.84 -6.83 -0.47
CA PHE A 13 -9.66 -6.01 -1.65
C PHE A 13 -10.95 -5.88 -2.50
N GLY A 14 -11.84 -6.89 -2.42
CA GLY A 14 -13.15 -6.88 -3.05
C GLY A 14 -14.23 -6.14 -2.25
N LEU A 15 -14.03 -5.96 -0.93
CA LEU A 15 -14.99 -5.26 -0.07
C LEU A 15 -15.08 -3.78 -0.44
N ARG A 16 -16.31 -3.30 -0.63
CA ARG A 16 -16.59 -1.88 -0.75
C ARG A 16 -16.93 -1.35 0.63
N ASP A 17 -15.99 -0.62 1.22
CA ASP A 17 -16.21 0.09 2.46
C ASP A 17 -16.57 1.55 2.16
N ASN A 18 -17.53 2.11 2.90
CA ASN A 18 -17.86 3.54 2.84
C ASN A 18 -16.79 4.41 3.53
N VAL A 19 -15.95 3.81 4.38
CA VAL A 19 -14.93 4.52 5.16
C VAL A 19 -13.64 4.73 4.37
N CYS A 20 -13.24 3.78 3.53
CA CYS A 20 -12.01 3.83 2.75
C CYS A 20 -12.31 3.75 1.24
N PRO A 21 -11.99 4.79 0.44
CA PRO A 21 -12.19 4.75 -1.00
C PRO A 21 -11.46 3.55 -1.63
N PRO A 22 -12.10 2.80 -2.54
CA PRO A 22 -11.47 1.64 -3.20
C PRO A 22 -10.15 1.98 -3.90
N THR A 23 -9.98 3.23 -4.31
CA THR A 23 -8.72 3.69 -4.93
C THR A 23 -7.57 3.71 -3.93
N LEU A 24 -7.80 4.17 -2.70
CA LEU A 24 -6.78 4.18 -1.65
C LEU A 24 -6.41 2.75 -1.24
N GLN A 25 -7.43 1.90 -1.07
CA GLN A 25 -7.27 0.48 -0.77
C GLN A 25 -6.39 -0.22 -1.82
N ARG A 26 -6.65 0.05 -3.10
CA ARG A 26 -5.86 -0.49 -4.23
C ARG A 26 -4.42 0.00 -4.25
N LEU A 27 -4.19 1.27 -3.94
CA LEU A 27 -2.83 1.82 -3.86
C LEU A 27 -2.04 1.18 -2.72
N ALA A 28 -2.65 1.06 -1.54
CA ALA A 28 -2.02 0.41 -0.39
C ALA A 28 -1.72 -1.06 -0.68
N ALA A 29 -2.70 -1.80 -1.23
CA ALA A 29 -2.53 -3.18 -1.68
C ALA A 29 -1.36 -3.33 -2.67
N HIS A 30 -1.32 -2.50 -3.71
CA HIS A 30 -0.26 -2.53 -4.71
C HIS A 30 1.11 -2.23 -4.09
N ALA A 31 1.22 -1.19 -3.25
CA ALA A 31 2.46 -0.81 -2.60
C ALA A 31 2.99 -1.92 -1.67
N THR A 32 2.10 -2.58 -0.94
CA THR A 32 2.45 -3.72 -0.06
C THR A 32 2.94 -4.92 -0.87
N ILE A 33 2.18 -5.36 -1.88
CA ILE A 33 2.57 -6.50 -2.73
C ILE A 33 3.92 -6.23 -3.40
N TYR A 34 4.09 -5.06 -4.00
CA TYR A 34 5.33 -4.68 -4.66
C TYR A 34 6.51 -4.65 -3.68
N SER A 35 6.32 -4.09 -2.49
CA SER A 35 7.39 -4.01 -1.48
C SER A 35 7.79 -5.39 -0.96
N LEU A 36 6.84 -6.30 -0.74
CA LEU A 36 7.11 -7.68 -0.36
C LEU A 36 7.84 -8.45 -1.46
N TRP A 37 7.39 -8.33 -2.71
CA TRP A 37 8.06 -8.93 -3.86
C TRP A 37 9.50 -8.41 -3.99
N TRP A 38 9.69 -7.10 -3.86
CA TRP A 38 11.01 -6.49 -3.94
C TRP A 38 11.93 -6.96 -2.81
N GLU A 39 11.44 -7.04 -1.57
CA GLU A 39 12.21 -7.51 -0.40
C GLU A 39 12.64 -8.96 -0.59
N ARG A 40 11.70 -9.83 -0.98
CA ARG A 40 11.97 -11.24 -1.26
C ARG A 40 13.04 -11.40 -2.34
N ASN A 41 12.93 -10.65 -3.43
CA ASN A 41 13.91 -10.71 -4.52
C ASN A 41 15.27 -10.17 -4.10
N ASN A 42 15.30 -9.11 -3.30
CA ASN A 42 16.55 -8.53 -2.81
C ASN A 42 17.28 -9.52 -1.87
N ARG A 43 16.54 -10.26 -1.04
CA ARG A 43 17.10 -11.35 -0.24
C ARG A 43 17.63 -12.49 -1.11
N LEU A 44 16.88 -12.88 -2.14
CA LEU A 44 17.25 -14.00 -3.02
C LEU A 44 18.50 -13.69 -3.85
N HIS A 45 18.58 -12.49 -4.44
CA HIS A 45 19.63 -12.14 -5.40
C HIS A 45 20.81 -11.40 -4.79
N ASN A 46 20.58 -10.59 -3.76
CA ASN A 46 21.61 -9.74 -3.17
C ASN A 46 22.00 -10.18 -1.74
N SER A 47 21.35 -11.19 -1.17
CA SER A 47 21.53 -11.63 0.23
C SER A 47 21.31 -10.51 1.26
N ILE A 48 20.61 -9.43 0.87
CA ILE A 48 20.31 -8.28 1.73
C ILE A 48 18.90 -8.44 2.28
N SER A 49 18.77 -8.58 3.59
CA SER A 49 17.49 -8.48 4.29
C SER A 49 17.24 -7.05 4.74
N THR A 50 16.09 -6.52 4.35
CA THR A 50 15.74 -5.14 4.69
C THR A 50 14.97 -5.12 6.01
N PRO A 51 15.33 -4.26 6.99
CA PRO A 51 14.58 -4.14 8.22
C PRO A 51 13.10 -3.76 7.97
N LEU A 52 12.19 -4.31 8.77
CA LEU A 52 10.74 -4.11 8.59
C LEU A 52 10.33 -2.63 8.55
N TYR A 53 10.94 -1.79 9.40
CA TYR A 53 10.63 -0.35 9.44
C TYR A 53 10.97 0.36 8.12
N VAL A 54 12.01 -0.09 7.40
CA VAL A 54 12.37 0.47 6.10
C VAL A 54 11.33 0.08 5.06
N THR A 55 10.86 -1.16 5.08
CA THR A 55 9.78 -1.64 4.22
C THR A 55 8.48 -0.87 4.46
N PHE A 56 8.11 -0.60 5.71
CA PHE A 56 6.93 0.22 6.03
C PHE A 56 7.06 1.65 5.52
N LYS A 57 8.22 2.31 5.73
CA LYS A 57 8.50 3.63 5.15
C LYS A 57 8.44 3.62 3.61
N LYS A 58 8.88 2.53 2.98
CA LYS A 58 8.81 2.37 1.53
C LYS A 58 7.37 2.26 1.04
N ILE A 59 6.54 1.48 1.71
CA ILE A 59 5.10 1.35 1.40
C ILE A 59 4.42 2.72 1.52
N ASP A 60 4.61 3.41 2.65
CA ASP A 60 4.05 4.74 2.88
C ASP A 60 4.47 5.72 1.77
N ARG A 61 5.77 5.79 1.46
CA ARG A 61 6.28 6.66 0.39
C ARG A 61 5.68 6.31 -0.98
N LEU A 62 5.53 5.03 -1.31
CA LEU A 62 4.94 4.60 -2.58
C LEU A 62 3.47 5.01 -2.71
N VAL A 63 2.69 4.89 -1.62
CA VAL A 63 1.31 5.35 -1.58
C VAL A 63 1.24 6.87 -1.74
N ARG A 64 2.00 7.62 -0.95
CA ARG A 64 2.06 9.10 -1.03
C ARG A 64 2.46 9.57 -2.43
N ASN A 65 3.54 9.02 -2.99
CA ASN A 65 3.99 9.35 -4.34
C ASN A 65 2.92 9.06 -5.39
N SER A 66 2.26 7.90 -5.30
CA SER A 66 1.20 7.49 -6.22
C SER A 66 -0.03 8.38 -6.17
N ILE A 67 -0.34 8.93 -4.99
CA ILE A 67 -1.40 9.91 -4.80
C ILE A 67 -0.98 11.26 -5.37
N THR A 68 0.18 11.77 -4.98
CA THR A 68 0.71 13.07 -5.42
C THR A 68 0.87 13.15 -6.93
N ALA A 69 1.38 12.09 -7.57
CA ALA A 69 1.54 12.02 -9.02
C ALA A 69 0.21 12.09 -9.79
N ARG A 70 -0.92 11.87 -9.12
CA ARG A 70 -2.26 11.87 -9.73
C ARG A 70 -3.20 12.88 -9.06
N LYS A 71 -2.66 13.83 -8.28
CA LYS A 71 -3.43 14.78 -7.45
C LYS A 71 -4.52 15.55 -8.22
N ASP A 72 -4.28 15.83 -9.50
CA ASP A 72 -5.20 16.59 -10.35
C ASP A 72 -6.43 15.78 -10.78
N ARG A 73 -6.38 14.45 -10.65
CA ARG A 73 -7.55 13.59 -10.90
C ARG A 73 -8.54 13.71 -9.75
N LYS A 74 -9.82 13.94 -10.06
CA LYS A 74 -10.90 14.08 -9.05
C LYS A 74 -10.91 12.97 -7.99
N LYS A 75 -10.66 11.72 -8.40
CA LYS A 75 -10.61 10.55 -7.49
C LYS A 75 -9.46 10.57 -6.48
N PHE A 76 -8.44 11.42 -6.68
CA PHE A 76 -7.21 11.47 -5.90
C PHE A 76 -7.11 12.69 -4.96
N ARG A 77 -7.93 13.73 -5.17
CA ARG A 77 -7.87 15.00 -4.42
C ARG A 77 -7.89 14.80 -2.90
N ASN A 78 -8.74 13.91 -2.40
CA ASN A 78 -8.92 13.71 -0.96
C ASN A 78 -8.13 12.50 -0.41
N LEU A 79 -7.43 11.75 -1.27
CA LEU A 79 -6.81 10.49 -0.85
C LEU A 79 -5.62 10.70 0.09
N MET A 80 -4.84 11.78 -0.09
CA MET A 80 -3.70 12.07 0.81
C MET A 80 -4.19 12.38 2.22
N SER A 81 -5.21 13.24 2.36
CA SER A 81 -5.80 13.54 3.66
C SER A 81 -6.38 12.29 4.34
N LEU A 82 -7.02 11.40 3.56
CA LEU A 82 -7.51 10.12 4.10
C LEU A 82 -6.37 9.17 4.51
N TRP A 83 -5.25 9.16 3.79
CA TRP A 83 -4.08 8.35 4.12
C TRP A 83 -3.44 8.79 5.45
N LEU A 84 -3.34 10.11 5.67
CA LEU A 84 -2.72 10.70 6.85
C LEU A 84 -3.65 10.79 8.06
N LYS A 85 -4.93 10.37 7.94
CA LYS A 85 -5.95 10.55 8.98
C LYS A 85 -5.63 9.82 10.30
N HIS A 86 -4.83 8.76 10.23
CA HIS A 86 -4.51 7.88 11.36
C HIS A 86 -3.00 7.75 11.61
N GLU A 87 -2.19 8.66 11.06
CA GLU A 87 -0.77 8.81 11.41
C GLU A 87 -0.63 9.59 12.73
#